data_AF-A0A939ZLZ6-F1
#
_entry.id   AF-A0A939ZLZ6-F1
#
_cell.length_a   1.000
_cell.length_b   1.000
_cell.length_c   1.000
_cell.angle_alpha   90.00
_cell.angle_beta   90.00
_cell.angle_gamma   90.00
#
_symmetry.space_group_name_H-M   'P 1'
#
loop_
_entity.id
_entity.type
_entity.pdbx_description
1 polymer ?
#
loop_
_entity_poly.entity_id
_entity_poly.type
_entity_poly.pdbx_seq_one_letter_code
_entity_poly.pdbx_strand_id
1 'polypeptide(L)'
;MKTKFLLPLFIIIILTTSCASKKLPSPKERSDSFIANVNAFEIGTLHLYTSTTAISQIKIQDYYLSFDPRTNCIMVTARIGVNAIRLSFSYEERKSLLAAKEVYCSACEKSSIPNAKPTKKNAYSTGNVSIEWGAMGLAHYVMTNYMTNAQYLEANKPYFRLLINQTEEEISEIYSPKITIYISPSQWEKIIEACNQERLIQMTDEILAEADAF
;
A
#
# COMPACT_ATOMS: atom_id res chain seq x y z
N MET A 1 -73.76 38.19 -25.89
CA MET A 1 -72.52 38.18 -26.71
C MET A 1 -71.34 38.19 -25.77
N LYS A 2 -70.46 37.18 -25.89
CA LYS A 2 -69.26 37.01 -25.05
C LYS A 2 -68.14 37.87 -25.61
N THR A 3 -67.53 38.72 -24.78
CA THR A 3 -66.21 39.28 -25.09
C THR A 3 -65.40 39.36 -23.79
N LYS A 4 -64.33 38.58 -23.76
CA LYS A 4 -63.32 38.48 -22.70
C LYS A 4 -62.21 39.50 -23.02
N PHE A 5 -61.61 40.16 -22.03
CA PHE A 5 -60.22 40.65 -22.06
C PHE A 5 -59.82 40.99 -20.61
N LEU A 6 -59.18 40.07 -19.88
CA LEU A 6 -57.72 39.86 -19.72
C LEU A 6 -57.04 40.94 -18.86
N LEU A 7 -56.95 40.63 -17.56
CA LEU A 7 -56.12 41.27 -16.54
C LEU A 7 -54.67 40.76 -16.70
N PRO A 8 -53.62 41.60 -16.72
CA PRO A 8 -52.24 41.10 -16.75
C PRO A 8 -51.83 40.67 -15.32
N LEU A 9 -51.63 39.37 -15.14
CA LEU A 9 -51.05 38.77 -13.94
C LEU A 9 -49.51 38.98 -14.01
N PHE A 10 -48.98 39.79 -13.10
CA PHE A 10 -47.55 39.98 -12.90
C PHE A 10 -46.97 38.68 -12.30
N ILE A 11 -46.35 37.83 -13.13
CA ILE A 11 -45.63 36.64 -12.68
C ILE A 11 -44.20 37.04 -12.36
N ILE A 12 -43.88 37.04 -11.06
CA ILE A 12 -42.51 37.17 -10.55
C ILE A 12 -41.80 35.83 -10.84
N ILE A 13 -40.88 35.83 -11.81
CA ILE A 13 -39.98 34.71 -12.07
C ILE A 13 -38.90 34.73 -10.99
N ILE A 14 -39.04 33.87 -9.98
CA ILE A 14 -37.97 33.57 -9.03
C ILE A 14 -37.00 32.62 -9.74
N LEU A 15 -35.89 33.17 -10.24
CA LEU A 15 -34.72 32.42 -10.67
C LEU A 15 -34.06 31.79 -9.44
N THR A 16 -34.53 30.62 -9.02
CA THR A 16 -33.74 29.76 -8.14
C THR A 16 -32.60 29.18 -8.97
N THR A 17 -31.41 29.75 -8.81
CA THR A 17 -30.14 29.15 -9.21
C THR A 17 -30.01 27.82 -8.47
N SER A 18 -30.47 26.74 -9.08
CA SER A 18 -30.12 25.39 -8.66
C SER A 18 -28.63 25.26 -8.92
N CYS A 19 -27.80 25.36 -7.88
CA CYS A 19 -26.48 24.77 -7.89
C CYS A 19 -26.68 23.32 -8.31
N ALA A 20 -26.33 23.01 -9.56
CA ALA A 20 -26.18 21.63 -9.97
C ALA A 20 -25.02 21.09 -9.14
N SER A 21 -25.34 20.45 -8.01
CA SER A 21 -24.41 19.54 -7.35
C SER A 21 -23.93 18.61 -8.44
N LYS A 22 -22.65 18.73 -8.81
CA LYS A 22 -21.98 17.77 -9.68
C LYS A 22 -22.23 16.42 -9.02
N LYS A 23 -23.13 15.65 -9.61
CA LYS A 23 -23.44 14.30 -9.16
C LYS A 23 -22.12 13.56 -9.29
N LEU A 24 -21.47 13.26 -8.17
CA LEU A 24 -20.34 12.34 -8.18
C LEU A 24 -20.80 11.10 -8.94
N PRO A 25 -19.98 10.56 -9.86
CA PRO A 25 -20.33 9.37 -10.60
C PRO A 25 -20.78 8.28 -9.62
N SER A 26 -21.86 7.59 -10.00
CA SER A 26 -22.45 6.54 -9.17
C SER A 26 -21.41 5.43 -8.90
N PRO A 27 -21.52 4.69 -7.78
CA PRO A 27 -20.50 3.74 -7.32
C PRO A 27 -20.22 2.53 -8.25
N LYS A 28 -20.85 2.45 -9.42
CA LYS A 28 -20.64 1.37 -10.41
C LYS A 28 -19.73 1.86 -11.53
N GLU A 29 -18.43 1.87 -11.24
CA GLU A 29 -17.28 1.79 -12.19
C GLU A 29 -15.92 2.11 -11.52
N ARG A 30 -15.83 2.10 -10.18
CA ARG A 30 -14.51 2.04 -9.52
C ARG A 30 -13.94 0.64 -9.75
N SER A 31 -12.81 0.52 -10.43
CA SER A 31 -12.02 -0.71 -10.30
C SER A 31 -11.67 -0.89 -8.82
N ASP A 32 -11.59 -2.11 -8.30
CA ASP A 32 -11.20 -2.37 -6.90
C ASP A 32 -9.84 -1.71 -6.52
N SER A 33 -9.06 -1.28 -7.52
CA SER A 33 -7.80 -0.55 -7.42
C SER A 33 -7.90 0.98 -7.42
N PHE A 34 -9.00 1.60 -7.87
CA PHE A 34 -9.13 3.06 -7.92
C PHE A 34 -10.09 3.57 -6.85
N ILE A 35 -9.57 4.37 -5.91
CA ILE A 35 -10.33 4.98 -4.83
C ILE A 35 -10.68 6.42 -5.17
N ALA A 36 -9.66 7.22 -5.49
CA ALA A 36 -9.84 8.63 -5.81
C ALA A 36 -8.69 9.19 -6.66
N ASN A 37 -8.93 10.31 -7.34
CA ASN A 37 -7.89 11.05 -8.06
C ASN A 37 -7.16 12.03 -7.12
N VAL A 38 -6.48 11.50 -6.11
CA VAL A 38 -5.70 12.26 -5.11
C VAL A 38 -4.23 11.89 -5.23
N ASN A 39 -3.32 12.84 -5.01
CA ASN A 39 -1.89 12.54 -4.96
C ASN A 39 -1.58 11.58 -3.80
N ALA A 40 -0.55 10.77 -3.99
CA ALA A 40 -0.11 9.91 -2.90
C ALA A 40 0.27 10.76 -1.68
N PHE A 41 -0.08 10.28 -0.50
CA PHE A 41 0.15 10.97 0.78
C PHE A 41 0.81 10.05 1.79
N GLU A 42 1.54 10.63 2.73
CA GLU A 42 2.25 9.90 3.77
C GLU A 42 1.27 9.30 4.79
N ILE A 43 1.53 8.07 5.20
CA ILE A 43 0.69 7.33 6.17
C ILE A 43 1.48 6.82 7.37
N GLY A 44 2.80 7.03 7.40
CA GLY A 44 3.62 6.75 8.58
C GLY A 44 5.04 6.31 8.29
N THR A 45 5.70 5.79 9.32
CA THR A 45 7.07 5.30 9.26
C THR A 45 7.21 4.03 10.08
N LEU A 46 7.97 3.07 9.55
CA LEU A 46 8.33 1.81 10.22
C LEU A 46 9.84 1.71 10.37
N HIS A 47 10.29 1.16 11.49
CA HIS A 47 11.70 0.84 11.73
C HIS A 47 11.81 -0.68 11.77
N LEU A 48 12.35 -1.29 10.72
CA LEU A 48 12.36 -2.76 10.56
C LEU A 48 13.79 -3.26 10.38
N TYR A 49 14.04 -4.49 10.83
CA TYR A 49 15.31 -5.14 10.58
C TYR A 49 15.36 -5.59 9.11
N THR A 50 16.45 -5.29 8.42
CA THR A 50 16.61 -5.54 6.98
C THR A 50 18.00 -6.07 6.68
N SER A 51 18.07 -7.02 5.74
CA SER A 51 19.31 -7.45 5.09
C SER A 51 19.13 -7.44 3.57
N THR A 52 20.19 -7.17 2.83
CA THR A 52 20.18 -7.17 1.36
C THR A 52 21.41 -7.89 0.79
N THR A 53 21.44 -8.16 -0.51
CA THR A 53 22.67 -8.72 -1.14
C THR A 53 23.90 -7.82 -0.90
N ALA A 54 23.70 -6.49 -0.84
CA ALA A 54 24.77 -5.52 -0.64
C ALA A 54 25.18 -5.36 0.84
N ILE A 55 24.31 -5.72 1.78
CA ILE A 55 24.54 -5.59 3.22
C ILE A 55 24.37 -6.97 3.86
N SER A 56 25.50 -7.65 4.09
CA SER A 56 25.53 -8.99 4.70
C SER A 56 25.06 -9.03 6.16
N GLN A 57 25.07 -7.88 6.84
CA GLN A 57 24.60 -7.73 8.21
C GLN A 57 23.13 -7.26 8.25
N ILE A 58 22.36 -7.78 9.20
CA ILE A 58 21.03 -7.27 9.49
C ILE A 58 21.16 -5.90 10.17
N LYS A 59 20.49 -4.88 9.64
CA LYS A 59 20.46 -3.52 10.18
C LYS A 59 19.03 -3.04 10.37
N ILE A 60 18.82 -2.14 11.31
CA ILE A 60 17.54 -1.43 11.40
C ILE A 60 17.51 -0.41 10.25
N GLN A 61 16.39 -0.40 9.52
CA GLN A 61 16.15 0.46 8.37
C GLN A 61 14.84 1.21 8.57
N ASP A 62 14.87 2.51 8.26
CA ASP A 62 13.68 3.35 8.22
C ASP A 62 12.95 3.15 6.88
N TYR A 63 11.66 2.90 6.98
CA TYR A 63 10.73 2.75 5.88
C TYR A 63 9.65 3.81 5.98
N TYR A 64 9.54 4.64 4.96
CA TYR A 64 8.53 5.69 4.82
C TYR A 64 7.35 5.14 4.03
N LEU A 65 6.16 5.22 4.61
CA LEU A 65 4.95 4.66 4.03
C LEU A 65 4.12 5.79 3.43
N SER A 66 3.66 5.56 2.21
CA SER A 66 2.70 6.42 1.53
C SER A 66 1.62 5.57 0.89
N PHE A 67 0.44 6.16 0.73
CA PHE A 67 -0.69 5.54 0.07
C PHE A 67 -1.01 6.29 -1.21
N ASP A 68 -1.23 5.56 -2.31
CA ASP A 68 -1.71 6.11 -3.57
C ASP A 68 -3.18 5.70 -3.81
N PRO A 69 -4.14 6.62 -3.64
CA PRO A 69 -5.55 6.33 -3.87
C PRO A 69 -5.90 6.00 -5.32
N ARG A 70 -5.05 6.34 -6.29
CA ARG A 70 -5.30 6.03 -7.72
C ARG A 70 -5.07 4.56 -8.04
N THR A 71 -4.16 3.93 -7.30
CA THR A 71 -3.76 2.54 -7.52
C THR A 71 -4.10 1.63 -6.34
N ASN A 72 -4.58 2.19 -5.22
CA ASN A 72 -4.87 1.48 -3.97
C ASN A 72 -3.64 0.69 -3.46
N CYS A 73 -2.46 1.27 -3.71
CA CYS A 73 -1.18 0.72 -3.33
C CYS A 73 -0.63 1.44 -2.10
N ILE A 74 -0.05 0.68 -1.17
CA ILE A 74 0.89 1.24 -0.20
C ILE A 74 2.30 1.13 -0.77
N MET A 75 2.97 2.27 -0.82
CA MET A 75 4.36 2.40 -1.23
C MET A 75 5.24 2.50 0.01
N VAL A 76 6.22 1.60 0.09
CA VAL A 76 7.16 1.46 1.19
C VAL A 76 8.54 1.85 0.67
N THR A 77 9.01 3.05 1.05
CA THR A 77 10.25 3.64 0.53
C THR A 77 11.35 3.61 1.58
N ALA A 78 12.56 3.21 1.19
CA ALA A 78 13.74 3.24 2.06
C ALA A 78 15.00 3.56 1.26
N ARG A 79 16.03 4.08 1.95
CA ARG A 79 17.37 4.22 1.40
C ARG A 79 18.27 3.13 2.00
N ILE A 80 18.62 2.13 1.20
CA ILE A 80 19.42 0.99 1.62
C ILE A 80 20.79 1.06 0.94
N GLY A 81 21.82 1.40 1.72
CA GLY A 81 23.13 1.74 1.17
C GLY A 81 23.05 2.99 0.30
N VAL A 82 23.55 2.90 -0.94
CA VAL A 82 23.50 4.01 -1.90
C VAL A 82 22.16 4.12 -2.63
N ASN A 83 21.33 3.09 -2.60
CA ASN A 83 20.10 3.02 -3.39
C ASN A 83 18.91 3.57 -2.62
N ALA A 84 18.10 4.40 -3.29
CA ALA A 84 16.69 4.54 -2.97
C ALA A 84 15.95 3.29 -3.49
N ILE A 85 15.00 2.80 -2.72
CA ILE A 85 14.17 1.64 -3.06
C ILE A 85 12.73 1.96 -2.68
N ARG A 86 11.78 1.63 -3.56
CA ARG A 86 10.35 1.62 -3.26
C ARG A 86 9.77 0.25 -3.56
N LEU A 87 9.04 -0.30 -2.60
CA LEU A 87 8.22 -1.49 -2.77
C LEU A 87 6.75 -1.06 -2.80
N SER A 88 5.98 -1.45 -3.82
CA SER A 88 4.55 -1.14 -3.86
C SER A 88 3.71 -2.39 -3.69
N PHE A 89 2.86 -2.38 -2.66
CA PHE A 89 1.95 -3.46 -2.32
C PHE A 89 0.52 -3.06 -2.66
N SER A 90 -0.10 -3.80 -3.57
CA SER A 90 -1.51 -3.63 -3.90
C SER A 90 -2.40 -4.03 -2.72
N TYR A 91 -3.68 -3.66 -2.77
CA TYR A 91 -4.67 -4.09 -1.78
C TYR A 91 -4.70 -5.61 -1.55
N GLU A 92 -4.68 -6.40 -2.62
CA GLU A 92 -4.69 -7.87 -2.51
C GLU A 92 -3.40 -8.42 -1.88
N GLU A 93 -2.26 -7.81 -2.18
CA GLU A 93 -0.99 -8.22 -1.57
C GLU A 93 -0.93 -7.84 -0.09
N ARG A 94 -1.50 -6.69 0.30
CA ARG A 94 -1.65 -6.32 1.72
C ARG A 94 -2.53 -7.33 2.47
N LYS A 95 -3.66 -7.75 1.89
CA LYS A 95 -4.52 -8.81 2.46
C LYS A 95 -3.78 -10.13 2.60
N SER A 96 -3.01 -10.53 1.57
CA SER A 96 -2.20 -11.74 1.60
C SER A 96 -1.16 -11.71 2.73
N LEU A 97 -0.47 -10.57 2.93
CA LEU A 97 0.48 -10.39 4.03
C LEU A 97 -0.18 -10.43 5.41
N LEU A 98 -1.35 -9.80 5.57
CA LEU A 98 -2.11 -9.85 6.82
C LEU A 98 -2.60 -11.27 7.15
N ALA A 99 -3.05 -12.03 6.15
CA ALA A 99 -3.40 -13.44 6.34
C ALA A 99 -2.17 -14.29 6.71
N ALA A 100 -1.02 -14.04 6.08
CA ALA A 100 0.23 -14.73 6.40
C ALA A 100 0.72 -14.46 7.83
N LYS A 101 0.48 -13.25 8.36
CA LYS A 101 0.74 -12.92 9.76
C LYS A 101 -0.02 -13.85 10.71
N GLU A 102 -1.27 -14.20 10.42
CA GLU A 102 -2.05 -15.09 11.31
C GLU A 102 -1.49 -16.51 11.34
N VAL A 103 -1.01 -17.00 10.20
CA VAL A 103 -0.29 -18.29 10.12
C VAL A 103 1.00 -18.24 10.93
N TYR A 104 1.75 -17.14 10.81
CA TYR A 104 2.97 -16.91 11.59
C TYR A 104 2.72 -16.85 13.10
N CYS A 105 1.72 -16.09 13.56
CA CYS A 105 1.35 -16.01 14.97
C CYS A 105 0.97 -17.38 15.53
N SER A 106 0.15 -18.14 14.79
CA SER A 106 -0.23 -19.51 15.15
C SER A 106 0.98 -20.45 15.26
N ALA A 107 1.99 -20.29 14.38
CA ALA A 107 3.22 -21.09 14.43
C ALA A 107 4.13 -20.71 15.61
N CYS A 108 4.15 -19.42 15.99
CA CYS A 108 4.86 -18.94 17.17
C CYS A 108 4.30 -19.56 18.45
N GLU A 109 2.97 -19.52 18.62
CA GLU A 109 2.29 -20.07 19.81
C GLU A 109 2.56 -21.57 19.99
N LYS A 110 2.60 -22.33 18.89
CA LYS A 110 2.86 -23.77 18.90
C LYS A 110 4.34 -24.13 19.04
N SER A 111 5.23 -23.14 19.13
CA SER A 111 6.70 -23.33 19.06
C SER A 111 7.13 -24.18 17.86
N SER A 112 6.38 -24.09 16.76
CA SER A 112 6.47 -25.01 15.63
C SER A 112 7.11 -24.37 14.40
N ILE A 113 8.05 -23.45 14.58
CA ILE A 113 8.67 -22.73 13.47
C ILE A 113 9.85 -23.54 12.95
N PRO A 114 9.72 -24.17 11.76
CA PRO A 114 10.84 -24.90 11.18
C PRO A 114 11.95 -23.92 10.80
N ASN A 115 13.18 -24.22 11.20
CA ASN A 115 14.35 -23.47 10.73
C ASN A 115 14.69 -23.90 9.29
N ALA A 116 13.86 -23.47 8.33
CA ALA A 116 13.97 -23.85 6.93
C ALA A 116 14.05 -22.61 6.04
N LYS A 117 14.86 -22.69 4.97
CA LYS A 117 14.85 -21.66 3.93
C LYS A 117 13.47 -21.59 3.28
N PRO A 118 12.95 -20.39 2.97
CA PRO A 118 11.66 -20.29 2.31
C PRO A 118 11.70 -20.83 0.89
N THR A 119 10.66 -21.57 0.56
CA THR A 119 10.35 -22.18 -0.73
C THR A 119 8.87 -21.96 -0.99
N LYS A 120 8.42 -22.15 -2.23
CA LYS A 120 6.99 -22.10 -2.55
C LYS A 120 6.13 -23.08 -1.72
N LYS A 121 6.73 -24.14 -1.16
CA LYS A 121 6.02 -25.19 -0.40
C LYS A 121 5.86 -24.90 1.10
N ASN A 122 6.71 -24.05 1.67
CA ASN A 122 6.74 -23.79 3.12
C ASN A 122 6.55 -22.31 3.48
N ALA A 123 6.35 -21.45 2.48
CA ALA A 123 6.04 -20.05 2.72
C ALA A 123 4.64 -19.90 3.32
N TYR A 124 4.45 -18.94 4.22
CA TYR A 124 3.11 -18.61 4.74
C TYR A 124 2.25 -17.96 3.65
N SER A 125 2.87 -17.21 2.76
CA SER A 125 2.30 -16.67 1.54
C SER A 125 3.39 -16.39 0.50
N THR A 126 2.96 -16.33 -0.76
CA THR A 126 3.75 -15.84 -1.88
C THR A 126 2.89 -14.89 -2.69
N GLY A 127 3.50 -13.88 -3.30
CA GLY A 127 2.79 -12.94 -4.15
C GLY A 127 3.76 -12.10 -4.96
N ASN A 128 3.22 -11.07 -5.61
CA ASN A 128 4.01 -10.14 -6.41
C ASN A 128 4.16 -8.80 -5.69
N VAL A 129 5.25 -8.11 -5.97
CA VAL A 129 5.49 -6.75 -5.51
C VAL A 129 6.21 -6.00 -6.62
N SER A 130 5.86 -4.74 -6.85
CA SER A 130 6.67 -3.89 -7.71
C SER A 130 7.84 -3.34 -6.91
N ILE A 131 9.02 -3.33 -7.52
CA ILE A 131 10.21 -2.71 -6.95
C ILE A 131 10.72 -1.66 -7.90
N GLU A 132 10.91 -0.45 -7.37
CA GLU A 132 11.66 0.62 -8.02
C GLU A 132 12.98 0.85 -7.26
N TRP A 133 14.08 1.11 -7.96
CA TRP A 133 15.37 1.37 -7.29
C TRP A 133 16.35 2.23 -8.10
N GLY A 134 17.37 2.76 -7.41
CA GLY A 134 18.53 3.39 -8.02
C GLY A 134 19.29 4.33 -7.07
N ALA A 135 20.51 4.70 -7.44
CA ALA A 135 21.40 5.49 -6.57
C ALA A 135 20.96 6.97 -6.45
N MET A 136 20.61 7.56 -7.59
CA MET A 136 20.22 8.98 -7.72
C MET A 136 18.71 9.20 -7.67
N GLY A 137 17.93 8.13 -7.60
CA GLY A 137 16.47 8.13 -7.69
C GLY A 137 15.93 6.75 -8.01
N LEU A 138 14.62 6.65 -8.19
CA LEU A 138 13.92 5.42 -8.58
C LEU A 138 13.97 5.28 -10.10
N ALA A 139 15.12 4.83 -10.62
CA ALA A 139 15.43 4.82 -12.05
C ALA A 139 15.07 3.50 -12.75
N HIS A 140 15.05 2.40 -12.00
CA HIS A 140 14.75 1.06 -12.49
C HIS A 140 13.42 0.58 -11.92
N TYR A 141 12.73 -0.28 -12.66
CA TYR A 141 11.45 -0.86 -12.25
C TYR A 141 11.34 -2.32 -12.67
N VAL A 142 10.86 -3.18 -11.76
CA VAL A 142 10.47 -4.55 -12.13
C VAL A 142 9.37 -5.07 -11.22
N MET A 143 8.54 -5.96 -11.76
CA MET A 143 7.65 -6.80 -10.94
C MET A 143 8.43 -8.03 -10.49
N THR A 144 8.46 -8.29 -9.18
CA THR A 144 9.13 -9.46 -8.61
C THR A 144 8.24 -10.22 -7.66
N ASN A 145 8.62 -11.45 -7.34
CA ASN A 145 7.92 -12.29 -6.38
C ASN A 145 8.47 -12.09 -4.97
N TYR A 146 7.59 -12.06 -3.98
CA TYR A 146 7.95 -12.21 -2.58
C TYR A 146 7.57 -13.57 -2.02
N MET A 147 8.24 -13.95 -0.93
CA MET A 147 7.91 -15.13 -0.13
C MET A 147 7.98 -14.77 1.35
N THR A 148 7.00 -15.23 2.12
CA THR A 148 6.95 -15.01 3.57
C THR A 148 7.24 -16.28 4.35
N ASN A 149 7.91 -16.16 5.49
CA ASN A 149 8.15 -17.27 6.42
C ASN A 149 8.48 -16.70 7.80
N ALA A 150 9.06 -17.49 8.69
CA ALA A 150 9.69 -17.02 9.90
C ALA A 150 11.19 -17.34 9.92
N GLN A 151 11.95 -16.55 10.66
CA GLN A 151 13.37 -16.81 10.93
C GLN A 151 13.72 -16.36 12.35
N TYR A 152 14.45 -17.21 13.08
CA TYR A 152 15.04 -16.82 14.35
C TYR A 152 16.26 -15.93 14.11
N LEU A 153 16.20 -14.68 14.56
CA LEU A 153 17.35 -13.75 14.54
C LEU A 153 18.15 -13.85 15.83
N GLU A 154 17.47 -14.07 16.95
CA GLU A 154 18.03 -14.32 18.28
C GLU A 154 17.48 -15.64 18.82
N ALA A 155 18.12 -16.19 19.85
CA ALA A 155 17.61 -17.38 20.53
C ALA A 155 16.15 -17.15 20.99
N ASN A 156 15.25 -18.03 20.55
CA ASN A 156 13.82 -18.06 20.89
C ASN A 156 12.96 -16.86 20.44
N LYS A 157 13.47 -15.97 19.59
CA LYS A 157 12.67 -14.87 19.01
C LYS A 157 12.50 -15.06 17.50
N PRO A 158 11.41 -15.70 17.04
CA PRO A 158 11.14 -15.79 15.62
C PRO A 158 10.63 -14.45 15.11
N TYR A 159 11.15 -14.00 13.97
CA TYR A 159 10.66 -12.84 13.24
C TYR A 159 9.90 -13.31 12.01
N PHE A 160 8.82 -12.63 11.67
CA PHE A 160 8.23 -12.79 10.35
C PHE A 160 9.21 -12.26 9.31
N ARG A 161 9.50 -13.07 8.31
CA ARG A 161 10.48 -12.82 7.28
C ARG A 161 9.76 -12.61 5.96
N LEU A 162 9.85 -11.40 5.41
CA LEU A 162 9.44 -11.07 4.05
C LEU A 162 10.68 -11.03 3.15
N LEU A 163 10.79 -11.99 2.23
CA LEU A 163 11.85 -12.03 1.23
C LEU A 163 11.31 -11.52 -0.12
N ILE A 164 11.90 -10.44 -0.61
CA ILE A 164 11.73 -9.94 -1.97
C ILE A 164 12.85 -10.53 -2.82
N ASN A 165 12.49 -11.25 -3.89
CA ASN A 165 13.47 -11.87 -4.75
C ASN A 165 14.15 -10.85 -5.66
N GLN A 166 15.37 -11.19 -6.06
CA GLN A 166 16.06 -10.48 -7.13
C GLN A 166 15.45 -10.89 -8.47
N THR A 167 15.23 -9.93 -9.35
CA THR A 167 14.68 -10.14 -10.70
C THR A 167 15.36 -9.17 -11.65
N GLU A 168 15.66 -9.66 -12.84
CA GLU A 168 16.26 -8.86 -13.91
C GLU A 168 15.23 -7.92 -14.51
N GLU A 169 15.59 -6.64 -14.67
CA GLU A 169 14.80 -5.69 -15.44
C GLU A 169 14.87 -6.06 -16.92
N GLU A 170 13.71 -6.19 -17.56
CA GLU A 170 13.57 -6.67 -18.94
C GLU A 170 14.38 -5.85 -19.96
N ILE A 171 14.60 -4.56 -19.69
CA ILE A 171 15.17 -3.61 -20.64
C ILE A 171 16.69 -3.43 -20.47
N SER A 172 17.27 -3.76 -19.31
CA SER A 172 18.59 -3.22 -18.95
C SER A 172 19.62 -4.24 -18.43
N GLU A 173 19.34 -5.55 -18.36
CA GLU A 173 20.19 -6.57 -17.68
C GLU A 173 20.55 -6.17 -16.22
N ILE A 174 19.88 -5.17 -15.65
CA ILE A 174 20.10 -4.72 -14.27
C ILE A 174 19.16 -5.48 -13.36
N TYR A 175 19.74 -6.06 -12.32
CA TYR A 175 18.98 -6.83 -11.35
C TYR A 175 18.48 -5.96 -10.20
N SER A 176 17.22 -6.17 -9.82
CA SER A 176 16.68 -5.62 -8.60
C SER A 176 17.44 -6.13 -7.37
N PRO A 177 17.53 -5.34 -6.28
CA PRO A 177 18.16 -5.82 -5.06
C PRO A 177 17.31 -6.92 -4.41
N LYS A 178 17.96 -7.99 -3.95
CA LYS A 178 17.31 -8.95 -3.04
C LYS A 178 17.19 -8.30 -1.67
N ILE A 179 15.97 -8.26 -1.13
CA ILE A 179 15.69 -7.62 0.16
C ILE A 179 15.03 -8.65 1.07
N THR A 180 15.51 -8.75 2.30
CA THR A 180 14.79 -9.47 3.35
C THR A 180 14.47 -8.51 4.48
N ILE A 181 13.18 -8.40 4.80
CA ILE A 181 12.65 -7.59 5.89
C ILE A 181 12.20 -8.54 7.00
N TYR A 182 12.55 -8.21 8.24
CA TYR A 182 12.18 -8.97 9.43
C TYR A 182 11.30 -8.11 10.32
N ILE A 183 10.16 -8.68 10.70
CA ILE A 183 9.09 -8.02 11.43
C ILE A 183 8.86 -8.83 12.70
N SER A 184 9.10 -8.21 13.86
CA SER A 184 8.79 -8.81 15.16
C SER A 184 7.28 -8.80 15.43
N PRO A 185 6.77 -9.65 16.33
CA PRO A 185 5.36 -9.65 16.72
C PRO A 185 4.82 -8.27 17.13
N SER A 186 5.60 -7.47 17.87
CA SER A 186 5.19 -6.14 18.32
C SER A 186 5.19 -5.08 17.21
N GLN A 187 5.86 -5.31 16.09
CA GLN A 187 5.87 -4.38 14.95
C GLN A 187 4.64 -4.54 14.05
N TRP A 188 3.90 -5.63 14.19
CA TRP A 188 2.73 -5.90 13.35
C TRP A 188 1.56 -4.95 13.59
N GLU A 189 1.39 -4.43 14.81
CA GLU A 189 0.30 -3.49 15.12
C GLU A 189 0.34 -2.26 14.21
N LYS A 190 1.51 -1.64 14.06
CA LYS A 190 1.71 -0.49 13.16
C LYS A 190 1.49 -0.83 11.68
N ILE A 191 1.85 -2.05 11.27
CA ILE A 191 1.64 -2.51 9.90
C ILE A 191 0.15 -2.74 9.62
N ILE A 192 -0.57 -3.32 10.59
CA ILE A 192 -2.01 -3.53 10.50
C ILE A 192 -2.73 -2.18 10.39
N GLU A 193 -2.36 -1.22 11.24
CA GLU A 193 -2.90 0.14 11.19
C GLU A 193 -2.65 0.80 9.83
N ALA A 194 -1.40 0.78 9.34
CA ALA A 194 -1.06 1.34 8.04
C ALA A 194 -1.80 0.66 6.88
N CYS A 195 -2.11 -0.64 7.01
CA CYS A 195 -2.83 -1.41 5.99
C CYS A 195 -4.36 -1.31 6.11
N ASN A 196 -4.92 -0.62 7.11
CA ASN A 196 -6.36 -0.56 7.33
C ASN A 196 -7.07 0.19 6.19
N GLN A 197 -7.83 -0.56 5.38
CA GLN A 197 -8.47 -0.02 4.18
C GLN A 197 -9.50 1.07 4.48
N GLU A 198 -10.30 0.89 5.54
CA GLU A 198 -11.32 1.87 5.92
C GLU A 198 -10.66 3.19 6.35
N ARG A 199 -9.57 3.11 7.13
CA ARG A 199 -8.80 4.29 7.52
C ARG A 199 -8.20 5.01 6.31
N LEU A 200 -7.64 4.29 5.36
CA LEU A 200 -7.06 4.88 4.14
C LEU A 200 -8.10 5.58 3.27
N ILE A 201 -9.31 5.01 3.17
CA ILE A 201 -10.44 5.66 2.49
C ILE A 201 -10.84 6.93 3.25
N GLN A 202 -10.97 6.86 4.58
CA GLN A 202 -11.31 8.03 5.40
C GLN A 202 -10.28 9.16 5.22
N MET A 203 -8.97 8.86 5.24
CA MET A 203 -7.92 9.85 4.99
C MET A 203 -8.05 10.49 3.60
N THR A 204 -8.43 9.69 2.60
CA THR A 204 -8.62 10.17 1.23
C THR A 204 -9.83 11.12 1.15
N ASP A 205 -10.93 10.78 1.82
CA ASP A 205 -12.13 11.62 1.89
C ASP A 205 -11.87 12.93 2.66
N GLU A 206 -11.09 12.88 3.74
CA GLU A 206 -10.63 14.06 4.50
C GLU A 206 -9.87 15.03 3.58
N ILE A 207 -8.91 14.54 2.79
CA ILE A 207 -8.13 15.36 1.84
C ILE A 207 -9.02 15.97 0.74
N LEU A 208 -9.99 15.21 0.21
CA LEU A 208 -10.91 15.72 -0.81
C LEU A 208 -11.82 16.82 -0.25
N ALA A 209 -12.34 16.63 0.97
CA ALA A 209 -13.18 17.62 1.63
C ALA A 209 -12.43 18.94 1.90
N GLU A 210 -11.15 18.85 2.29
CA GLU A 210 -10.28 20.02 2.42
C GLU A 210 -10.06 20.73 1.08
N ALA A 211 -9.86 19.99 -0.01
CA ALA A 211 -9.66 20.58 -1.34
C ALA A 211 -10.92 21.28 -1.88
N ASP A 212 -12.11 20.73 -1.62
CA ASP A 212 -13.39 21.31 -2.03
C ASP A 212 -13.78 22.56 -1.21
N ALA A 213 -13.13 22.79 -0.07
CA ALA A 213 -13.38 23.95 0.79
C ALA A 213 -12.69 25.25 0.30
N PHE A 214 -11.83 25.17 -0.72
CA PHE A 214 -11.11 26.30 -1.33
C PHE A 214 -11.64 26.64 -2.73
#